data_AF-A0A959TJ55-F1
#
_entry.id   AF-A0A959TJ55-F1
#
_cell.length_a   1.000
_cell.length_b   1.000
_cell.length_c   1.000
_cell.angle_alpha   90.00
_cell.angle_beta   90.00
_cell.angle_gamma   90.00
#
_symmetry.space_group_name_H-M   'P 1'
#
loop_
_entity.id
_entity.type
_entity.pdbx_description
1 polymer ?
#
loop_
_entity_poly.entity_id
_entity_poly.type
_entity_poly.pdbx_seq_one_letter_code
_entity_poly.pdbx_strand_id
1 'polypeptide(L)'
;VGGTLVESFFSPSDGTTHAIREHLDAAQASIELALFILTENTLRDALLEAHADGVWVRGVVDDANAPGSDFFTLTSAGIDLYDHSAFPELLHHKYAIMDHSDPGGDPLVITGSHNWTFSANTVNDENTLIIHDPAVADQFFQEWTARRNAFTGVAEVGGKGPIATWPVPFQEGLQVTADDGIVEVRLLDTTGRIVLAEAGQGPTIQLRTAHLAGGGYVLEVRERSGRTLRSNVVKAP
;
A
#
# COMPACT_ATOMS: atom_id res chain seq x y z
N VAL A 1 3.73 5.51 -21.52
CA VAL A 1 2.45 5.60 -22.26
C VAL A 1 1.74 6.89 -21.86
N GLY A 2 1.33 7.75 -22.78
CA GLY A 2 0.55 8.96 -22.43
C GLY A 2 1.27 9.98 -21.53
N GLY A 3 2.61 9.99 -21.49
CA GLY A 3 3.41 10.84 -20.60
C GLY A 3 3.90 10.13 -19.33
N THR A 4 3.25 9.02 -18.94
CA THR A 4 3.68 8.16 -17.83
C THR A 4 4.82 7.24 -18.26
N LEU A 5 5.88 7.12 -17.46
CA LEU A 5 6.93 6.12 -17.67
C LEU A 5 6.37 4.74 -17.30
N VAL A 6 6.46 3.81 -18.27
CA VAL A 6 6.01 2.43 -18.09
C VAL A 6 7.08 1.52 -18.66
N GLU A 7 7.63 0.67 -17.81
CA GLU A 7 8.53 -0.40 -18.22
C GLU A 7 7.72 -1.68 -18.44
N SER A 8 8.18 -2.53 -19.36
CA SER A 8 7.51 -3.77 -19.73
C SER A 8 8.53 -4.88 -19.86
N PHE A 9 8.28 -5.97 -19.15
CA PHE A 9 9.13 -7.15 -19.12
C PHE A 9 8.31 -8.40 -19.42
N PHE A 10 8.91 -9.33 -20.15
CA PHE A 10 8.33 -10.62 -20.48
C PHE A 10 9.23 -11.74 -19.95
N SER A 11 8.63 -12.67 -19.22
CA SER A 11 9.33 -13.89 -18.82
C SER A 11 9.10 -14.98 -19.87
N PRO A 12 10.06 -15.90 -20.06
CA PRO A 12 11.34 -16.01 -19.34
C PRO A 12 12.49 -15.18 -19.94
N SER A 13 12.24 -14.36 -20.96
CA SER A 13 13.30 -13.75 -21.77
C SER A 13 14.01 -12.57 -21.13
N ASP A 14 13.33 -11.80 -20.29
CA ASP A 14 13.78 -10.46 -19.90
C ASP A 14 14.38 -10.39 -18.49
N GLY A 15 14.52 -11.53 -17.80
CA GLY A 15 15.04 -11.55 -16.43
C GLY A 15 14.16 -10.77 -15.45
N THR A 16 12.85 -10.91 -15.56
CA THR A 16 11.84 -10.12 -14.84
C THR A 16 12.05 -10.08 -13.31
N THR A 17 12.51 -11.16 -12.68
CA THR A 17 12.86 -11.16 -11.25
C THR A 17 13.93 -10.14 -10.90
N HIS A 18 14.94 -9.95 -11.77
CA HIS A 18 16.00 -8.97 -11.54
C HIS A 18 15.44 -7.54 -11.62
N ALA A 19 14.62 -7.26 -12.63
CA ALA A 19 13.96 -5.97 -12.76
C ALA A 19 13.11 -5.65 -11.53
N ILE A 20 12.28 -6.61 -11.06
CA ILE A 20 11.49 -6.42 -9.83
C ILE A 20 12.41 -6.11 -8.64
N ARG A 21 13.51 -6.86 -8.48
CA ARG A 21 14.47 -6.64 -7.39
C ARG A 21 15.08 -5.24 -7.42
N GLU A 22 15.47 -4.72 -8.59
CA GLU A 22 16.04 -3.38 -8.71
C GLU A 22 15.12 -2.29 -8.14
N HIS A 23 13.80 -2.42 -8.32
CA HIS A 23 12.83 -1.47 -7.76
C HIS A 23 12.53 -1.70 -6.28
N LEU A 24 12.63 -2.94 -5.78
CA LEU A 24 12.57 -3.21 -4.34
C LEU A 24 13.78 -2.61 -3.62
N ASP A 25 14.97 -2.79 -4.19
CA ASP A 25 16.23 -2.25 -3.67
C ASP A 25 16.24 -0.70 -3.69
N ALA A 26 15.45 -0.08 -4.57
CA ALA A 26 15.34 1.37 -4.69
C ALA A 26 14.29 2.02 -3.76
N ALA A 27 13.39 1.24 -3.17
CA ALA A 27 12.31 1.74 -2.32
C ALA A 27 12.87 2.44 -1.07
N GLN A 28 12.30 3.59 -0.69
CA GLN A 28 12.83 4.42 0.39
C GLN A 28 11.94 4.50 1.62
N ALA A 29 10.62 4.36 1.43
CA ALA A 29 9.63 4.59 2.46
C ALA A 29 8.75 3.37 2.70
N SER A 30 8.16 2.79 1.65
CA SER A 30 7.23 1.67 1.81
C SER A 30 7.22 0.70 0.63
N ILE A 31 6.88 -0.55 0.95
CA ILE A 31 6.57 -1.61 -0.01
C ILE A 31 5.27 -2.28 0.46
N GLU A 32 4.21 -2.14 -0.33
CA GLU A 32 2.92 -2.80 -0.12
C GLU A 32 2.71 -3.93 -1.13
N LEU A 33 2.54 -5.16 -0.64
CA LEU A 33 2.39 -6.37 -1.47
C LEU A 33 0.96 -6.90 -1.48
N ALA A 34 0.44 -7.25 -2.65
CA ALA A 34 -0.71 -8.15 -2.80
C ALA A 34 -0.36 -9.23 -3.81
N LEU A 35 -0.04 -10.42 -3.30
CA LEU A 35 0.50 -11.52 -4.10
C LEU A 35 -0.36 -12.77 -3.95
N PHE A 36 -0.56 -13.48 -5.04
CA PHE A 36 -1.12 -14.82 -4.99
C PHE A 36 -0.14 -15.77 -4.29
N ILE A 37 1.13 -15.76 -4.68
CA ILE A 37 2.15 -16.65 -4.14
C ILE A 37 3.54 -16.01 -4.24
N LEU A 38 4.39 -16.29 -3.25
CA LEU A 38 5.80 -15.86 -3.19
C LEU A 38 6.70 -17.04 -2.83
N THR A 39 7.49 -17.52 -3.80
CA THR A 39 8.49 -18.59 -3.63
C THR A 39 9.83 -18.26 -4.29
N GLU A 40 9.98 -17.04 -4.83
CA GLU A 40 11.23 -16.57 -5.42
C GLU A 40 12.16 -15.99 -4.35
N ASN A 41 13.15 -16.78 -3.96
CA ASN A 41 14.15 -16.44 -2.94
C ASN A 41 14.82 -15.08 -3.19
N THR A 42 15.09 -14.73 -4.45
CA THR A 42 15.71 -13.45 -4.82
C THR A 42 14.85 -12.25 -4.39
N LEU A 43 13.53 -12.39 -4.53
CA LEU A 43 12.58 -11.35 -4.13
C LEU A 43 12.33 -11.38 -2.61
N ARG A 44 12.30 -12.57 -1.98
CA ARG A 44 12.31 -12.65 -0.52
C ARG A 44 13.49 -11.88 0.07
N ASP A 45 14.69 -12.13 -0.43
CA ASP A 45 15.91 -11.52 0.13
C ASP A 45 15.89 -10.00 -0.01
N ALA A 46 15.44 -9.46 -1.15
CA ALA A 46 15.23 -8.02 -1.33
C ALA A 46 14.22 -7.43 -0.32
N LEU A 47 13.10 -8.12 -0.04
CA LEU A 47 12.12 -7.66 0.95
C LEU A 47 12.69 -7.66 2.37
N LEU A 48 13.51 -8.66 2.72
CA LEU A 48 14.21 -8.72 4.01
C LEU A 48 15.24 -7.59 4.15
N GLU A 49 15.99 -7.33 3.08
CA GLU A 49 16.98 -6.25 3.02
C GLU A 49 16.31 -4.88 3.18
N ALA A 50 15.26 -4.60 2.39
CA ALA A 50 14.50 -3.36 2.50
C ALA A 50 13.90 -3.17 3.91
N HIS A 51 13.34 -4.23 4.50
CA HIS A 51 12.84 -4.18 5.87
C HIS A 51 13.93 -3.88 6.90
N ALA A 52 15.11 -4.49 6.74
CA ALA A 52 16.26 -4.24 7.61
C ALA A 52 16.78 -2.80 7.51
N ASP A 53 16.66 -2.19 6.32
CA ASP A 53 17.00 -0.79 6.05
C ASP A 53 15.93 0.22 6.51
N GLY A 54 14.83 -0.28 7.09
CA GLY A 54 13.78 0.55 7.71
C GLY A 54 12.62 0.91 6.77
N VAL A 55 12.58 0.36 5.56
CA VAL A 55 11.44 0.46 4.66
C VAL A 55 10.25 -0.29 5.28
N TRP A 56 9.06 0.31 5.23
CA TRP A 56 7.84 -0.35 5.68
C TRP A 56 7.36 -1.37 4.67
N VAL A 57 7.76 -2.62 4.89
CA VAL A 57 7.32 -3.77 4.10
C VAL A 57 6.11 -4.44 4.74
N ARG A 58 5.04 -4.60 3.97
CA ARG A 58 3.77 -5.18 4.44
C ARG A 58 2.93 -5.71 3.29
N GLY A 59 1.96 -6.58 3.57
CA GLY A 59 1.16 -7.13 2.48
C GLY A 59 0.18 -8.22 2.82
N VAL A 60 -0.42 -8.75 1.76
CA VAL A 60 -1.36 -9.86 1.82
C VAL A 60 -0.91 -10.90 0.80
N VAL A 61 -0.87 -12.16 1.21
CA VAL A 61 -0.48 -13.29 0.36
C VAL A 61 -1.57 -14.35 0.42
N ASP A 62 -1.97 -14.91 -0.72
CA ASP A 62 -2.98 -15.99 -0.76
C ASP A 62 -2.38 -17.34 -0.37
N ASP A 63 -1.56 -17.94 -1.23
CA ASP A 63 -1.02 -19.30 -1.08
C ASP A 63 0.18 -19.34 -0.11
N ALA A 64 -0.03 -18.83 1.10
CA ALA A 64 0.97 -18.70 2.16
C ALA A 64 1.53 -20.06 2.62
N ASN A 65 0.74 -21.13 2.48
CA ASN A 65 1.09 -22.49 2.91
C ASN A 65 1.62 -23.36 1.75
N ALA A 66 1.79 -22.80 0.55
CA ALA A 66 2.37 -23.53 -0.58
C ALA A 66 3.76 -24.09 -0.23
N PRO A 67 4.13 -25.27 -0.76
CA PRO A 67 5.50 -25.76 -0.66
C PRO A 67 6.52 -24.73 -1.18
N GLY A 68 7.44 -24.32 -0.32
CA GLY A 68 8.46 -23.31 -0.66
C GLY A 68 7.99 -21.86 -0.56
N SER A 69 6.77 -21.60 -0.05
CA SER A 69 6.32 -20.24 0.23
C SER A 69 7.22 -19.54 1.24
N ASP A 70 7.62 -18.32 0.93
CA ASP A 70 8.45 -17.48 1.79
C ASP A 70 7.64 -16.70 2.83
N PHE A 71 6.31 -16.87 2.86
CA PHE A 71 5.42 -16.17 3.80
C PHE A 71 5.88 -16.29 5.26
N PHE A 72 6.14 -17.51 5.73
CA PHE A 72 6.55 -17.74 7.12
C PHE A 72 7.96 -17.25 7.41
N THR A 73 8.85 -17.23 6.41
CA THR A 73 10.18 -16.65 6.54
C THR A 73 10.09 -15.14 6.76
N LEU A 74 9.30 -14.44 5.94
CA LEU A 74 9.13 -12.98 6.02
C LEU A 74 8.43 -12.57 7.32
N THR A 75 7.34 -13.24 7.70
CA THR A 75 6.63 -12.94 8.95
C THR A 75 7.48 -13.23 10.19
N SER A 76 8.30 -14.29 10.17
CA SER A 76 9.26 -14.58 11.25
C SER A 76 10.33 -13.50 11.39
N ALA A 77 10.62 -12.75 10.33
CA ALA A 77 11.54 -11.61 10.35
C ALA A 77 10.88 -10.30 10.81
N GLY A 78 9.56 -10.29 11.06
CA GLY A 78 8.83 -9.12 11.54
C GLY A 78 8.09 -8.31 10.47
N ILE A 79 8.08 -8.78 9.21
CA ILE A 79 7.31 -8.15 8.13
C ILE A 79 5.81 -8.42 8.32
N ASP A 80 4.98 -7.39 8.20
CA ASP A 80 3.53 -7.45 8.41
C ASP A 80 2.82 -8.05 7.19
N LEU A 81 2.76 -9.39 7.11
CA LEU A 81 2.03 -10.12 6.07
C LEU A 81 0.81 -10.86 6.61
N TYR A 82 -0.29 -10.80 5.86
CA TYR A 82 -1.53 -11.51 6.16
C TYR A 82 -1.77 -12.70 5.21
N ASP A 83 -2.21 -13.82 5.77
CA ASP A 83 -2.49 -15.08 5.05
C ASP A 83 -3.95 -15.11 4.54
N HIS A 84 -4.16 -14.75 3.28
CA HIS A 84 -5.46 -14.73 2.62
C HIS A 84 -6.02 -16.11 2.30
N SER A 85 -5.24 -17.19 2.33
CA SER A 85 -5.80 -18.54 2.17
C SER A 85 -6.80 -18.94 3.25
N ALA A 86 -6.87 -18.17 4.34
CA ALA A 86 -7.91 -18.31 5.36
C ALA A 86 -9.31 -17.85 4.90
N PHE A 87 -9.41 -17.05 3.84
CA PHE A 87 -10.67 -16.58 3.26
C PHE A 87 -11.17 -17.51 2.14
N PRO A 88 -12.49 -17.58 1.90
CA PRO A 88 -13.03 -18.38 0.81
C PRO A 88 -12.83 -17.74 -0.58
N GLU A 89 -12.64 -16.42 -0.65
CA GLU A 89 -12.30 -15.72 -1.88
C GLU A 89 -10.83 -15.91 -2.23
N LEU A 90 -10.52 -15.94 -3.54
CA LEU A 90 -9.15 -16.05 -4.04
C LEU A 90 -8.54 -14.66 -4.26
N LEU A 91 -7.44 -14.34 -3.57
CA LEU A 91 -6.60 -13.19 -3.89
C LEU A 91 -5.65 -13.57 -5.03
N HIS A 92 -6.03 -13.28 -6.26
CA HIS A 92 -5.22 -13.60 -7.45
C HIS A 92 -4.35 -12.44 -7.95
N HIS A 93 -4.17 -11.40 -7.14
CA HIS A 93 -3.31 -10.25 -7.45
C HIS A 93 -1.84 -10.66 -7.56
N LYS A 94 -1.07 -9.95 -8.38
CA LYS A 94 0.39 -10.02 -8.43
C LYS A 94 0.93 -8.61 -8.55
N TYR A 95 0.88 -7.84 -7.46
CA TYR A 95 1.43 -6.49 -7.50
C TYR A 95 2.16 -6.10 -6.22
N ALA A 96 3.06 -5.14 -6.39
CA ALA A 96 3.72 -4.39 -5.32
C ALA A 96 3.59 -2.89 -5.61
N ILE A 97 3.46 -2.10 -4.55
CA ILE A 97 3.42 -0.64 -4.62
C ILE A 97 4.61 -0.14 -3.81
N MET A 98 5.37 0.79 -4.39
CA MET A 98 6.51 1.40 -3.72
C MET A 98 6.25 2.88 -3.50
N ASP A 99 6.64 3.35 -2.32
CA ASP A 99 6.72 4.77 -1.95
C ASP A 99 5.46 5.58 -2.23
N HIS A 100 4.29 4.94 -2.16
CA HIS A 100 2.99 5.53 -2.51
C HIS A 100 2.66 6.82 -1.73
N SER A 101 3.28 6.98 -0.56
CA SER A 101 3.06 8.08 0.37
C SER A 101 4.18 9.11 0.39
N ASP A 102 5.25 8.93 -0.41
CA ASP A 102 6.38 9.86 -0.49
C ASP A 102 6.15 10.94 -1.56
N PRO A 103 5.88 12.21 -1.19
CA PRO A 103 5.63 13.29 -2.15
C PRO A 103 6.90 13.72 -2.91
N GLY A 104 8.09 13.32 -2.44
CA GLY A 104 9.37 13.65 -3.06
C GLY A 104 10.02 12.49 -3.82
N GLY A 105 9.44 11.29 -3.72
CA GLY A 105 9.96 10.06 -4.31
C GLY A 105 9.39 9.75 -5.69
N ASP A 106 9.47 8.49 -6.07
CA ASP A 106 8.94 7.94 -7.32
C ASP A 106 7.87 6.86 -7.04
N PRO A 107 6.63 7.26 -6.69
CA PRO A 107 5.55 6.32 -6.44
C PRO A 107 5.27 5.46 -7.66
N LEU A 108 5.36 4.15 -7.49
CA LEU A 108 5.23 3.22 -8.61
C LEU A 108 4.51 1.93 -8.24
N VAL A 109 4.02 1.23 -9.27
CA VAL A 109 3.37 -0.06 -9.16
C VAL A 109 4.06 -1.07 -10.06
N ILE A 110 4.43 -2.21 -9.51
CA ILE A 110 4.77 -3.41 -10.27
C ILE A 110 3.53 -4.28 -10.35
N THR A 111 3.09 -4.66 -11.54
CA THR A 111 1.90 -5.53 -11.71
C THR A 111 1.97 -6.35 -12.99
N GLY A 112 1.23 -7.45 -13.06
CA GLY A 112 1.20 -8.28 -14.25
C GLY A 112 0.59 -9.66 -14.01
N SER A 113 0.94 -10.62 -14.87
CA SER A 113 0.59 -12.03 -14.69
C SER A 113 1.58 -12.78 -13.80
N HIS A 114 2.81 -12.25 -13.70
CA HIS A 114 3.96 -12.87 -13.05
C HIS A 114 3.75 -13.10 -11.56
N ASN A 115 3.48 -14.34 -11.17
CA ASN A 115 3.60 -14.74 -9.77
C ASN A 115 5.04 -14.58 -9.31
N TRP A 116 5.29 -14.27 -8.04
CA TRP A 116 6.66 -14.08 -7.56
C TRP A 116 7.29 -15.44 -7.23
N THR A 117 7.49 -16.25 -8.26
CA THR A 117 7.99 -17.62 -8.18
C THR A 117 9.13 -17.85 -9.17
N PHE A 118 9.98 -18.82 -8.88
CA PHE A 118 11.06 -19.22 -9.79
C PHE A 118 10.54 -19.64 -11.18
N SER A 119 9.40 -20.34 -11.24
CA SER A 119 8.82 -20.79 -12.51
C SER A 119 8.27 -19.64 -13.36
N ALA A 120 7.75 -18.58 -12.75
CA ALA A 120 7.26 -17.42 -13.47
C ALA A 120 8.40 -16.74 -14.24
N ASN A 121 9.62 -16.71 -13.67
CA ASN A 121 10.78 -16.10 -14.30
C ASN A 121 11.51 -17.00 -15.30
N THR A 122 11.44 -18.33 -15.15
CA THR A 122 12.31 -19.25 -15.90
C THR A 122 11.58 -20.20 -16.85
N VAL A 123 10.27 -20.37 -16.70
CA VAL A 123 9.49 -21.37 -17.44
C VAL A 123 8.25 -20.78 -18.10
N ASN A 124 7.47 -19.97 -17.37
CA ASN A 124 6.19 -19.49 -17.85
C ASN A 124 6.35 -18.29 -18.80
N ASP A 125 5.42 -18.19 -19.75
CA ASP A 125 5.18 -16.94 -20.47
C ASP A 125 4.40 -15.98 -19.56
N GLU A 126 5.04 -14.90 -19.14
CA GLU A 126 4.46 -13.90 -18.24
C GLU A 126 4.69 -12.49 -18.79
N ASN A 127 3.85 -11.54 -18.38
CA ASN A 127 4.09 -10.12 -18.57
C ASN A 127 4.12 -9.39 -17.23
N THR A 128 5.00 -8.41 -17.11
CA THR A 128 5.11 -7.50 -15.95
C THR A 128 5.26 -6.07 -16.45
N LEU A 129 4.54 -5.16 -15.81
CA LEU A 129 4.63 -3.73 -16.02
C LEU A 129 5.12 -3.06 -14.74
N ILE A 130 5.97 -2.06 -14.90
CA ILE A 130 6.40 -1.17 -13.82
C ILE A 130 5.95 0.23 -14.21
N ILE A 131 5.03 0.79 -13.43
CA ILE A 131 4.28 2.00 -13.78
C ILE A 131 4.64 3.08 -12.78
N HIS A 132 5.34 4.11 -13.25
CA HIS A 132 5.78 5.26 -12.45
C HIS A 132 4.73 6.35 -12.53
N ASP A 133 3.72 6.24 -11.66
CA ASP A 133 2.59 7.16 -11.64
C ASP A 133 1.94 7.20 -10.25
N PRO A 134 1.98 8.34 -9.54
CA PRO A 134 1.40 8.45 -8.20
C PRO A 134 -0.12 8.25 -8.20
N ALA A 135 -0.83 8.59 -9.27
CA ALA A 135 -2.27 8.39 -9.34
C ALA A 135 -2.63 6.92 -9.57
N VAL A 136 -1.77 6.15 -10.26
CA VAL A 136 -1.93 4.69 -10.38
C VAL A 136 -1.55 4.00 -9.08
N ALA A 137 -0.42 4.38 -8.47
CA ALA A 137 0.00 3.88 -7.17
C ALA A 137 -1.07 4.06 -6.11
N ASP A 138 -1.71 5.24 -6.06
CA ASP A 138 -2.82 5.49 -5.16
C ASP A 138 -4.01 4.55 -5.43
N GLN A 139 -4.44 4.35 -6.68
CA GLN A 139 -5.55 3.42 -7.00
C GLN A 139 -5.25 1.98 -6.57
N PHE A 140 -4.03 1.50 -6.78
CA PHE A 140 -3.61 0.18 -6.30
C PHE A 140 -3.59 0.13 -4.77
N PHE A 141 -3.14 1.21 -4.12
CA PHE A 141 -3.09 1.30 -2.65
C PHE A 141 -4.48 1.25 -2.02
N GLN A 142 -5.49 1.83 -2.68
CA GLN A 142 -6.88 1.76 -2.23
C GLN A 142 -7.40 0.31 -2.22
N GLU A 143 -7.14 -0.45 -3.28
CA GLU A 143 -7.49 -1.86 -3.36
C GLU A 143 -6.70 -2.69 -2.34
N TRP A 144 -5.39 -2.46 -2.22
CA TRP A 144 -4.54 -3.11 -1.23
C TRP A 144 -5.06 -2.92 0.20
N THR A 145 -5.41 -1.68 0.53
CA THR A 145 -6.00 -1.31 1.82
C THR A 145 -7.29 -2.08 2.07
N ALA A 146 -8.17 -2.22 1.06
CA ALA A 146 -9.39 -3.00 1.18
C ALA A 146 -9.11 -4.49 1.46
N ARG A 147 -8.11 -5.09 0.79
CA ARG A 147 -7.70 -6.48 1.04
C ARG A 147 -7.13 -6.67 2.43
N ARG A 148 -6.23 -5.78 2.89
CA ARG A 148 -5.63 -5.88 4.23
C ARG A 148 -6.66 -5.67 5.35
N ASN A 149 -7.57 -4.72 5.19
CA ASN A 149 -8.56 -4.40 6.23
C ASN A 149 -9.53 -5.55 6.54
N ALA A 150 -9.67 -6.52 5.63
CA ALA A 150 -10.43 -7.74 5.88
C ALA A 150 -9.86 -8.56 7.06
N PHE A 151 -8.54 -8.50 7.31
CA PHE A 151 -7.87 -9.28 8.35
C PHE A 151 -7.86 -8.60 9.72
N THR A 152 -7.60 -7.30 9.72
CA THR A 152 -7.37 -6.58 10.96
C THR A 152 -8.68 -6.25 11.67
N GLY A 153 -9.84 -6.34 10.98
CA GLY A 153 -11.11 -5.80 11.46
C GLY A 153 -11.06 -4.28 11.75
N VAL A 154 -9.91 -3.70 11.41
CA VAL A 154 -9.40 -2.39 11.77
C VAL A 154 -8.70 -1.92 10.50
N ALA A 155 -9.48 -1.30 9.63
CA ALA A 155 -9.05 -0.14 8.86
C ALA A 155 -7.82 0.51 9.46
N GLU A 156 -6.71 0.68 8.72
CA GLU A 156 -5.50 1.34 9.26
C GLU A 156 -5.87 2.55 10.10
N VAL A 157 -5.81 2.38 11.40
CA VAL A 157 -5.18 3.36 12.25
C VAL A 157 -3.72 3.00 12.08
N GLY A 158 -2.97 3.80 11.29
CA GLY A 158 -1.52 3.67 11.20
C GLY A 158 -1.00 3.37 12.60
N GLY A 159 -0.38 2.20 12.77
CA GLY A 159 -0.32 1.52 14.06
C GLY A 159 0.13 2.44 15.20
N LYS A 160 -0.65 2.56 16.28
CA LYS A 160 -0.33 3.44 17.42
C LYS A 160 0.21 4.83 17.02
N GLY A 161 -0.23 5.35 15.88
CA GLY A 161 0.14 6.67 15.41
C GLY A 161 -0.69 7.72 16.14
N PRO A 162 -0.21 8.97 16.23
CA PRO A 162 -0.93 10.05 16.90
C PRO A 162 -2.25 10.47 16.21
N ILE A 163 -2.61 9.86 15.06
CA ILE A 163 -3.92 9.99 14.41
C ILE A 163 -4.52 8.60 14.14
N ALA A 164 -5.82 8.46 14.38
CA ALA A 164 -6.66 7.32 14.02
C ALA A 164 -7.84 7.74 13.14
N THR A 165 -8.24 6.89 12.19
CA THR A 165 -9.32 7.18 11.22
C THR A 165 -10.30 6.03 11.07
N TRP A 166 -11.60 6.33 10.91
CA TRP A 166 -12.64 5.31 10.77
C TRP A 166 -13.88 5.82 10.01
N PRO A 167 -14.54 5.02 9.14
CA PRO A 167 -14.07 3.75 8.59
C PRO A 167 -12.97 3.98 7.53
N VAL A 168 -12.19 2.95 7.22
CA VAL A 168 -11.26 2.97 6.07
C VAL A 168 -11.50 1.69 5.24
N PRO A 169 -11.85 1.77 3.95
CA PRO A 169 -12.20 3.00 3.24
C PRO A 169 -13.42 3.69 3.86
N PHE A 170 -13.44 5.03 3.84
CA PHE A 170 -14.63 5.78 4.21
C PHE A 170 -15.60 5.89 3.03
N GLN A 171 -16.89 6.12 3.34
CA GLN A 171 -17.92 6.33 2.33
C GLN A 171 -18.52 7.73 2.46
N GLU A 172 -19.51 7.90 3.32
CA GLU A 172 -20.22 9.18 3.47
C GLU A 172 -19.65 10.07 4.59
N GLY A 173 -18.86 9.49 5.49
CA GLY A 173 -18.21 10.21 6.57
C GLY A 173 -16.92 9.54 7.02
N LEU A 174 -16.03 10.35 7.57
CA LEU A 174 -14.72 9.96 8.10
C LEU A 174 -14.57 10.51 9.52
N GLN A 175 -14.48 9.62 10.49
CA GLN A 175 -14.07 9.94 11.85
C GLN A 175 -12.55 10.07 11.90
N VAL A 176 -12.07 11.15 12.50
CA VAL A 176 -10.64 11.37 12.76
C VAL A 176 -10.48 11.56 14.26
N THR A 177 -9.52 10.85 14.85
CA THR A 177 -9.14 10.99 16.27
C THR A 177 -7.65 11.30 16.36
N ALA A 178 -7.25 12.19 17.26
CA ALA A 178 -5.85 12.50 17.53
C ALA A 178 -5.59 12.62 19.03
N ASP A 179 -4.40 12.20 19.47
CA ASP A 179 -4.06 12.08 20.89
C ASP A 179 -3.98 13.44 21.60
N ASP A 180 -3.44 14.46 20.93
CA ASP A 180 -3.27 15.81 21.51
C ASP A 180 -4.43 16.77 21.15
N GLY A 181 -5.55 16.22 20.71
CA GLY A 181 -6.73 17.01 20.37
C GLY A 181 -6.59 17.77 19.05
N ILE A 182 -7.69 17.83 18.31
CA ILE A 182 -7.76 18.38 16.96
C ILE A 182 -8.13 19.86 17.03
N VAL A 183 -7.34 20.71 16.36
CA VAL A 183 -7.65 22.12 16.08
C VAL A 183 -8.23 22.27 14.69
N GLU A 184 -7.70 21.54 13.71
CA GLU A 184 -8.12 21.61 12.32
C GLU A 184 -7.82 20.29 11.62
N VAL A 185 -8.72 19.89 10.74
CA VAL A 185 -8.53 18.79 9.82
C VAL A 185 -8.68 19.29 8.40
N ARG A 186 -7.79 18.84 7.51
CA ARG A 186 -7.89 19.06 6.07
C ARG A 186 -7.80 17.73 5.34
N LEU A 187 -8.59 17.57 4.29
CA LEU A 187 -8.37 16.54 3.29
C LEU A 187 -7.86 17.21 2.02
N LEU A 188 -6.76 16.70 1.49
CA LEU A 188 -6.17 17.11 0.24
C LEU A 188 -6.33 15.98 -0.77
N ASP A 189 -6.67 16.31 -2.02
CA ASP A 189 -6.62 15.33 -3.10
C ASP A 189 -5.16 15.02 -3.51
N THR A 190 -4.98 14.09 -4.44
CA THR A 190 -3.65 13.67 -4.94
C THR A 190 -2.87 14.79 -5.63
N THR A 191 -3.49 15.92 -5.95
CA THR A 191 -2.83 17.11 -6.50
C THR A 191 -2.37 18.08 -5.41
N GLY A 192 -2.65 17.78 -4.14
CA GLY A 192 -2.38 18.65 -3.00
C GLY A 192 -3.41 19.76 -2.79
N ARG A 193 -4.53 19.73 -3.52
CA ARG A 193 -5.61 20.71 -3.33
C ARG A 193 -6.45 20.33 -2.12
N ILE A 194 -6.67 21.29 -1.21
CA ILE A 194 -7.61 21.11 -0.09
C ILE A 194 -9.03 20.98 -0.64
N VAL A 195 -9.65 19.83 -0.42
CA VAL A 195 -11.02 19.51 -0.82
C VAL A 195 -12.00 19.60 0.36
N LEU A 196 -11.51 19.48 1.59
CA LEU A 196 -12.30 19.64 2.81
C LEU A 196 -11.41 20.25 3.90
N ALA A 197 -11.97 21.19 4.67
CA ALA A 197 -11.32 21.73 5.86
C ALA A 197 -12.36 21.98 6.96
N GLU A 198 -12.13 21.44 8.15
CA GLU A 198 -13.02 21.60 9.30
C GLU A 198 -12.22 21.90 10.57
N ALA A 199 -12.73 22.80 11.41
CA ALA A 199 -12.14 23.09 12.72
C ALA A 199 -12.55 22.02 13.74
N GLY A 200 -11.60 21.56 14.54
CA GLY A 200 -11.83 20.63 15.65
C GLY A 200 -11.85 21.34 17.00
N GLN A 201 -12.54 20.74 17.98
CA GLN A 201 -12.52 21.21 19.37
C GLN A 201 -12.21 20.11 20.40
N GLY A 202 -11.93 18.89 19.96
CA GLY A 202 -11.75 17.74 20.84
C GLY A 202 -10.79 16.71 20.25
N PRO A 203 -10.63 15.55 20.92
CA PRO A 203 -9.79 14.46 20.42
C PRO A 203 -10.34 13.85 19.14
N THR A 204 -11.63 14.00 18.85
CA THR A 204 -12.30 13.37 17.72
C THR A 204 -13.16 14.38 16.95
N ILE A 205 -13.17 14.26 15.62
CA ILE A 205 -14.05 15.00 14.70
C ILE A 205 -14.67 14.02 13.69
N GLN A 206 -15.88 14.32 13.23
CA GLN A 206 -16.58 13.58 12.19
C GLN A 206 -16.73 14.45 10.95
N LEU A 207 -16.06 14.08 9.86
CA LEU A 207 -16.10 14.80 8.59
C LEU A 207 -17.21 14.25 7.71
N ARG A 208 -17.94 15.12 7.03
CA ARG A 208 -18.94 14.71 6.02
C ARG A 208 -18.30 14.67 4.64
N THR A 209 -18.20 13.49 4.06
CA THR A 209 -17.38 13.26 2.85
C THR A 209 -18.19 12.71 1.68
N ALA A 210 -19.52 12.61 1.79
CA ALA A 210 -20.40 12.14 0.71
C ALA A 210 -20.26 12.89 -0.62
N HIS A 211 -19.78 14.15 -0.60
CA HIS A 211 -19.57 14.98 -1.78
C HIS A 211 -18.21 14.79 -2.47
N LEU A 212 -17.31 14.04 -1.84
CA LEU A 212 -15.97 13.76 -2.36
C LEU A 212 -16.03 12.58 -3.34
N ALA A 213 -15.18 12.59 -4.36
CA ALA A 213 -15.05 11.46 -5.29
C ALA A 213 -14.39 10.25 -4.60
N GLY A 214 -14.66 9.03 -5.07
CA GLY A 214 -13.85 7.86 -4.68
C GLY A 214 -12.38 8.10 -5.03
N GLY A 215 -11.46 7.75 -4.14
CA GLY A 215 -10.04 8.07 -4.30
C GLY A 215 -9.25 8.15 -2.99
N GLY A 216 -7.93 8.27 -3.09
CA GLY A 216 -7.04 8.56 -1.98
C GLY A 216 -6.98 10.05 -1.67
N TYR A 217 -6.81 10.34 -0.38
CA TYR A 217 -6.68 11.69 0.15
C TYR A 217 -5.57 11.73 1.19
N VAL A 218 -4.86 12.86 1.24
CA VAL A 218 -3.97 13.17 2.36
C VAL A 218 -4.80 13.87 3.44
N LEU A 219 -4.89 13.24 4.61
CA LEU A 219 -5.44 13.82 5.82
C LEU A 219 -4.35 14.60 6.55
N GLU A 220 -4.52 15.91 6.69
CA GLU A 220 -3.73 16.72 7.62
C GLU A 220 -4.53 16.99 8.90
N VAL A 221 -3.93 16.73 10.05
CA VAL A 221 -4.47 17.08 11.37
C VAL A 221 -3.52 18.07 12.03
N ARG A 222 -4.02 19.25 12.37
CA ARG A 222 -3.31 20.20 13.24
C ARG A 222 -3.80 19.99 14.67
N GLU A 223 -2.86 19.69 15.56
CA GLU A 223 -3.13 19.45 16.98
C GLU A 223 -3.01 20.72 17.82
N ARG A 224 -3.42 20.63 19.09
CA ARG A 224 -3.37 21.76 20.04
C ARG A 224 -1.95 22.19 20.38
N SER A 225 -0.99 21.27 20.42
CA SER A 225 0.44 21.61 20.53
C SER A 225 0.99 22.43 19.36
N GLY A 226 0.24 22.54 18.26
CA GLY A 226 0.70 23.14 17.02
C GLY A 226 1.41 22.15 16.10
N ARG A 227 1.56 20.88 16.51
CA ARG A 227 2.05 19.81 15.64
C ARG A 227 1.06 19.57 14.50
N THR A 228 1.58 19.40 13.29
CA THR A 228 0.80 18.92 12.14
C THR A 228 1.20 17.49 11.83
N LEU A 229 0.20 16.64 11.74
CA LEU A 229 0.33 15.23 11.46
C LEU A 229 -0.35 14.93 10.13
N ARG A 230 0.17 13.97 9.39
CA ARG A 230 -0.37 13.55 8.09
C ARG A 230 -0.64 12.05 8.08
N SER A 231 -1.72 11.66 7.43
CA SER A 231 -2.05 10.26 7.16
C SER A 231 -2.72 10.14 5.79
N ASN A 232 -2.65 8.97 5.17
CA ASN A 232 -3.40 8.70 3.95
C ASN A 232 -4.72 8.04 4.31
N VAL A 233 -5.81 8.50 3.69
CA VAL A 233 -7.16 7.95 3.87
C VAL A 233 -7.80 7.72 2.51
N VAL A 234 -8.59 6.66 2.41
CA VAL A 234 -9.18 6.23 1.15
C VAL A 234 -10.69 6.33 1.23
N LYS A 235 -11.32 6.96 0.23
CA LYS A 235 -12.76 6.90 0.03
C LYS A 235 -13.12 5.80 -0.95
N ALA A 236 -14.03 4.90 -0.58
CA ALA A 236 -14.63 3.95 -1.50
C ALA A 236 -15.43 4.65 -2.62
N PRO A 237 -15.57 4.02 -3.80
CA PRO A 237 -16.35 4.53 -4.93
C PRO A 237 -17.78 4.97 -4.54
#